data_AF-A0A9P3PF89-F1
#
_entry.id   AF-A0A9P3PF89-F1
#
_cell.length_a   1.000
_cell.length_b   1.000
_cell.length_c   1.000
_cell.angle_alpha   90.00
_cell.angle_beta   90.00
_cell.angle_gamma   90.00
#
_symmetry.space_group_name_H-M   'P 1'
#
loop_
_entity.id
_entity.type
_entity.pdbx_description
1 polymer ?
#
loop_
_entity_poly.entity_id
_entity_poly.type
_entity_poly.pdbx_seq_one_letter_code
_entity_poly.pdbx_strand_id
1 'polypeptide(L)'
;MTTPERTPSKESSYHKEELALGVESQPEPEAPPRSKARRIWEKVSSGAAEGNETQRGMQSRHLMMIAIGGTIGTGIFLSAGSAIALAGPGSTLLSYFVVGLFVYSVVITL
;
A
#
# COMPACT_ATOMS: atom_id res chain seq x y z
N MET A 1 39.76 32.04 26.01
CA MET A 1 40.44 30.86 26.58
C MET A 1 39.34 29.93 27.10
N THR A 2 38.67 29.18 26.22
CA THR A 2 39.01 27.84 25.69
C THR A 2 38.52 26.70 26.61
N THR A 3 37.42 26.06 26.20
CA THR A 3 36.94 24.74 26.65
C THR A 3 38.03 23.67 26.46
N PRO A 4 38.09 22.62 27.30
CA PRO A 4 37.69 21.25 26.86
C PRO A 4 37.00 20.42 27.98
N GLU A 5 35.89 19.71 27.72
CA GLU A 5 35.75 18.29 27.29
C GLU A 5 35.87 17.22 28.41
N ARG A 6 34.89 16.29 28.45
CA ARG A 6 34.78 14.98 29.18
C ARG A 6 34.30 15.04 30.63
N THR A 7 33.23 14.33 31.05
CA THR A 7 32.54 13.14 30.52
C THR A 7 31.18 12.99 31.21
N PRO A 8 30.04 13.04 30.51
CA PRO A 8 28.83 12.35 30.93
C PRO A 8 28.81 10.95 30.30
N SER A 9 28.00 10.05 30.86
CA SER A 9 27.55 8.81 30.22
C SER A 9 28.42 7.55 30.41
N LYS A 10 28.39 7.01 31.63
CA LYS A 10 28.66 5.59 31.91
C LYS A 10 27.38 4.72 31.92
N GLU A 11 26.20 5.33 31.70
CA GLU A 11 24.91 4.62 31.64
C GLU A 11 24.51 4.26 30.18
N SER A 12 25.03 4.97 29.17
CA SER A 12 24.78 4.69 27.74
C SER A 12 25.63 3.57 27.14
N SER A 13 26.49 2.91 27.93
CA SER A 13 27.30 1.79 27.43
C SER A 13 26.54 0.47 27.41
N TYR A 14 25.63 0.22 28.37
CA TYR A 14 24.87 -1.04 28.42
C TYR A 14 23.73 -1.11 27.40
N HIS A 15 23.21 0.04 26.94
CA HIS A 15 22.15 0.06 25.93
C HIS A 15 22.67 -0.09 24.49
N LYS A 16 24.00 -0.04 24.27
CA LYS A 16 24.61 -0.21 22.94
C LYS A 16 25.03 -1.66 22.67
N GLU A 17 25.23 -2.48 23.71
CA GLU A 17 25.48 -3.92 23.57
C GLU A 17 24.18 -4.69 23.31
N GLU A 18 23.05 -4.29 23.91
CA GLU A 18 21.73 -4.87 23.60
C GLU A 18 21.27 -4.51 22.16
N LEU A 19 21.56 -3.29 21.69
CA LEU A 19 21.28 -2.89 20.30
C LEU A 19 22.15 -3.64 19.26
N ALA A 20 23.29 -4.19 19.68
CA ALA A 20 24.18 -4.95 18.80
C ALA A 20 23.91 -6.47 18.84
N LEU A 21 23.27 -6.98 19.90
CA LEU A 21 22.97 -8.40 20.09
C LEU A 21 21.51 -8.78 19.78
N GLY A 22 20.63 -7.81 19.50
CA GLY A 22 19.23 -8.03 19.09
C GLY A 22 18.96 -7.97 17.58
N VAL A 23 20.00 -7.76 16.76
CA VAL A 23 19.90 -7.76 15.28
C VAL A 23 20.61 -9.00 14.72
N GLU A 24 20.52 -10.13 15.41
CA GLU A 24 20.84 -11.44 14.86
C GLU A 24 19.57 -11.97 14.17
N SER A 25 19.56 -11.89 12.84
CA SER A 25 18.70 -12.69 11.96
C SER A 25 17.18 -12.51 12.03
N GLN A 26 16.68 -11.28 11.83
CA GLN A 26 15.56 -11.22 10.89
C GLN A 26 16.15 -11.61 9.52
N PRO A 27 15.57 -12.59 8.79
CA PRO A 27 16.01 -12.80 7.42
C PRO A 27 15.89 -11.44 6.73
N GLU A 28 17.04 -10.82 6.41
CA GLU A 28 17.10 -9.74 5.42
C GLU A 28 16.24 -10.29 4.29
N PRO A 29 15.06 -9.70 4.02
CA PRO A 29 14.21 -10.25 2.99
C PRO A 29 15.05 -10.14 1.74
N GLU A 30 15.60 -11.26 1.25
CA GLU A 30 16.50 -11.29 0.09
C GLU A 30 15.81 -10.48 -0.98
N ALA A 31 16.23 -9.22 -1.10
CA ALA A 31 15.43 -8.24 -1.78
C ALA A 31 15.41 -8.74 -3.22
N PRO A 32 14.21 -9.04 -3.78
CA PRO A 32 14.14 -9.65 -5.08
C PRO A 32 15.01 -8.81 -6.01
N PRO A 33 15.95 -9.42 -6.75
CA PRO A 33 17.03 -8.73 -7.44
C PRO A 33 16.48 -7.42 -8.00
N ARG A 34 17.02 -6.26 -7.58
CA ARG A 34 16.41 -4.94 -7.90
C ARG A 34 16.08 -4.81 -9.39
N SER A 35 16.84 -5.51 -10.24
CA SER A 35 16.62 -5.69 -11.66
C SER A 35 15.27 -6.36 -12.02
N LYS A 36 14.88 -7.44 -11.35
CA LYS A 36 13.63 -8.17 -11.60
C LYS A 36 12.42 -7.37 -11.12
N ALA A 37 12.50 -6.78 -9.93
CA ALA A 37 11.45 -5.88 -9.42
C ALA A 37 11.28 -4.67 -10.35
N ARG A 38 12.37 -4.01 -10.74
CA ARG A 38 12.34 -2.86 -11.66
C ARG A 38 11.75 -3.21 -13.02
N ARG A 39 12.11 -4.36 -13.61
CA ARG A 39 11.54 -4.82 -14.90
C ARG A 39 10.04 -5.03 -14.85
N ILE A 40 9.50 -5.47 -13.71
CA ILE A 40 8.04 -5.65 -13.54
C ILE A 40 7.36 -4.28 -13.50
N TRP A 41 7.88 -3.36 -12.68
CA TRP A 41 7.34 -2.00 -12.59
C TRP A 41 7.46 -1.24 -13.92
N GLU A 42 8.58 -1.37 -14.63
CA GLU A 42 8.80 -0.77 -15.95
C GLU A 42 7.79 -1.27 -16.98
N LYS A 43 7.52 -2.59 -17.04
CA LYS A 43 6.49 -3.15 -17.94
C LYS A 43 5.07 -2.69 -17.60
N VAL A 44 4.74 -2.56 -16.32
CA VAL A 44 3.41 -2.09 -15.87
C VAL A 44 3.25 -0.59 -16.17
N SER A 45 4.29 0.21 -15.95
CA SER A 45 4.30 1.64 -16.26
C SER A 45 4.24 1.91 -17.77
N SER A 46 4.99 1.15 -18.57
CA SER A 46 4.93 1.23 -20.04
C SER A 46 3.56 0.82 -20.58
N GLY A 47 2.91 -0.21 -20.01
CA GLY A 47 1.58 -0.67 -20.44
C GLY A 47 0.42 0.29 -20.10
N ALA A 48 0.60 1.22 -19.15
CA ALA A 48 -0.42 2.17 -18.74
C ALA A 48 -0.36 3.52 -19.48
N ALA A 49 0.80 3.88 -20.06
CA ALA A 49 1.03 5.16 -20.71
C ALA A 49 0.94 5.11 -22.25
N GLU A 50 0.98 3.91 -22.85
CA GLU A 50 1.10 3.76 -24.30
C GLU A 50 -0.27 3.55 -24.97
N GLY A 51 -0.87 4.64 -25.44
CA GLY A 51 -2.05 4.63 -26.28
C GLY A 51 -1.79 4.20 -27.73
N ASN A 52 -0.86 3.28 -27.99
CA ASN A 52 -0.61 2.77 -29.34
C ASN A 52 -0.21 1.29 -29.34
N GLU A 53 -1.02 0.51 -30.06
CA GLU A 53 -0.66 -0.79 -30.64
C GLU A 53 -0.54 -2.01 -29.70
N THR A 54 -1.49 -2.17 -28.75
CA THR A 54 -1.82 -3.50 -28.24
C THR A 54 -2.41 -4.35 -29.38
N GLN A 55 -1.87 -5.55 -29.60
CA GLN A 55 -2.33 -6.51 -30.60
C GLN A 55 -3.86 -6.60 -30.64
N ARG A 56 -4.43 -6.46 -31.84
CA ARG A 56 -5.84 -6.16 -32.18
C ARG A 56 -6.87 -7.21 -31.71
N GLY A 57 -6.95 -7.50 -30.42
CA GLY A 57 -7.90 -8.46 -29.84
C GLY A 57 -8.79 -7.89 -28.73
N MET A 58 -8.33 -6.91 -27.95
CA MET A 58 -9.11 -6.33 -26.85
C MET A 58 -9.19 -4.82 -26.95
N GLN A 59 -10.41 -4.32 -27.19
CA GLN A 59 -10.70 -2.89 -27.26
C GLN A 59 -10.48 -2.22 -25.89
N SER A 60 -10.11 -0.93 -25.89
CA SER A 60 -9.85 -0.10 -24.69
C SER A 60 -10.90 -0.27 -23.57
N ARG A 61 -12.17 -0.50 -23.91
CA ARG A 61 -13.23 -0.80 -22.94
C ARG A 61 -13.01 -2.06 -22.08
N HIS A 62 -12.37 -3.10 -22.62
CA HIS A 62 -12.09 -4.32 -21.86
C HIS A 62 -10.97 -4.10 -20.86
N LEU A 63 -9.96 -3.30 -21.24
CA LEU A 63 -8.88 -2.90 -20.32
C LEU A 63 -9.43 -2.02 -19.19
N MET A 64 -10.35 -1.11 -19.51
CA MET A 64 -11.05 -0.30 -18.51
C MET A 64 -11.89 -1.18 -17.56
N MET A 65 -12.59 -2.20 -18.08
CA MET A 65 -13.35 -3.14 -17.24
C MET A 65 -12.44 -3.99 -16.33
N ILE A 66 -11.26 -4.40 -16.81
CA ILE A 66 -10.26 -5.11 -15.99
C ILE A 66 -9.70 -4.18 -14.91
N ALA A 67 -9.40 -2.92 -15.26
CA ALA A 67 -8.89 -1.94 -14.32
C ALA A 67 -9.92 -1.63 -13.20
N ILE A 68 -11.16 -1.34 -13.57
CA ILE A 68 -12.25 -1.08 -12.61
C ILE A 68 -12.51 -2.33 -11.75
N GLY A 69 -12.54 -3.51 -12.36
CA GLY A 69 -12.74 -4.78 -11.66
C GLY A 69 -11.62 -5.09 -10.66
N GLY A 70 -10.36 -4.78 -11.00
CA GLY A 70 -9.21 -4.97 -10.13
C GLY A 70 -9.19 -4.03 -8.92
N THR A 71 -9.50 -2.75 -9.13
CA THR A 71 -9.50 -1.75 -8.05
C THR A 71 -10.70 -1.86 -7.12
N ILE A 72 -11.89 -2.19 -7.65
CA ILE A 72 -13.12 -2.35 -6.85
C ILE A 72 -13.14 -3.71 -6.16
N GLY A 73 -12.62 -4.77 -6.82
CA GLY A 73 -12.79 -6.16 -6.40
C GLY A 73 -12.25 -6.49 -5.00
N THR A 74 -10.93 -6.61 -4.86
CA THR A 74 -10.34 -7.13 -3.62
C THR A 74 -10.55 -6.18 -2.43
N GLY A 75 -10.54 -4.87 -2.69
CA GLY A 75 -10.69 -3.84 -1.64
C GLY A 75 -12.07 -3.85 -0.99
N ILE A 76 -13.15 -3.85 -1.78
CA ILE A 76 -14.50 -3.85 -1.23
C ILE A 76 -14.80 -5.19 -0.55
N PHE A 77 -14.34 -6.31 -1.08
CA PHE A 77 -14.65 -7.63 -0.51
C PHE A 77 -13.96 -7.85 0.85
N LEU A 78 -12.69 -7.45 0.99
CA LEU A 78 -11.94 -7.58 2.25
C LEU A 78 -12.46 -6.61 3.32
N SER A 79 -12.84 -5.39 2.90
CA SER A 79 -13.45 -4.37 3.76
C SER A 79 -14.86 -4.77 4.23
N ALA A 80 -15.74 -5.09 3.28
CA ALA A 80 -17.13 -5.42 3.57
C ALA A 80 -17.25 -6.72 4.39
N GLY A 81 -16.44 -7.74 4.09
CA GLY A 81 -16.47 -9.00 4.84
C GLY A 81 -16.16 -8.80 6.33
N SER A 82 -15.14 -7.99 6.63
CA SER A 82 -14.77 -7.64 8.02
C SER A 82 -15.83 -6.78 8.70
N ALA A 83 -16.39 -5.79 7.98
CA ALA A 83 -17.44 -4.92 8.51
C ALA A 83 -18.74 -5.70 8.82
N ILE A 84 -19.16 -6.60 7.93
CA ILE A 84 -20.35 -7.44 8.12
C ILE A 84 -20.18 -8.38 9.31
N ALA A 85 -19.00 -8.98 9.50
CA ALA A 85 -18.73 -9.89 10.62
C ALA A 85 -18.77 -9.18 11.99
N LEU A 86 -18.34 -7.92 12.06
CA LEU A 86 -18.28 -7.15 13.31
C LEU A 86 -19.58 -6.41 13.64
N ALA A 87 -20.16 -5.71 12.66
CA ALA A 87 -21.30 -4.83 12.87
C ALA A 87 -22.65 -5.48 12.54
N GLY A 88 -22.63 -6.62 11.82
CA GLY A 88 -23.81 -7.27 11.26
C GLY A 88 -24.19 -6.70 9.88
N PRO A 89 -25.00 -7.43 9.10
CA PRO A 89 -25.31 -7.06 7.71
C PRO A 89 -26.18 -5.80 7.60
N GLY A 90 -27.09 -5.56 8.54
CA GLY A 90 -28.02 -4.42 8.48
C GLY A 90 -27.34 -3.05 8.68
N SER A 91 -26.49 -2.95 9.70
CA SER A 91 -25.75 -1.71 10.00
C SER A 91 -24.65 -1.43 8.97
N THR A 92 -24.01 -2.47 8.43
CA THR A 92 -22.99 -2.33 7.39
C THR A 92 -23.57 -1.78 6.10
N LEU A 93 -24.73 -2.29 5.67
CA LEU A 93 -25.43 -1.75 4.49
C LEU A 93 -25.83 -0.28 4.68
N LEU A 94 -26.37 0.07 5.85
CA LEU A 94 -26.76 1.45 6.13
C LEU A 94 -25.53 2.39 6.16
N SER A 95 -24.43 1.96 6.75
CA SER A 95 -23.19 2.74 6.81
C SER A 95 -22.60 2.98 5.42
N TYR A 96 -22.54 1.95 4.57
CA TYR A 96 -22.10 2.09 3.18
C TYR A 96 -23.03 3.01 2.38
N PHE A 97 -24.34 2.98 2.66
CA PHE A 97 -25.30 3.87 1.99
C PHE A 97 -25.06 5.34 2.35
N VAL A 98 -24.87 5.64 3.64
CA VAL A 98 -24.61 7.02 4.12
C VAL A 98 -23.27 7.55 3.61
N VAL A 99 -22.20 6.75 3.71
CA VAL A 99 -20.86 7.13 3.22
C VAL A 99 -20.87 7.30 1.70
N GLY A 100 -21.54 6.40 0.98
CA GLY A 100 -21.73 6.49 -0.47
C GLY A 100 -22.47 7.77 -0.87
N LEU A 101 -23.53 8.12 -0.15
CA LEU A 101 -24.27 9.37 -0.39
C LEU A 101 -23.39 10.60 -0.15
N PHE A 102 -22.62 10.61 0.93
CA PHE A 102 -21.70 11.70 1.26
C PHE A 102 -20.63 11.90 0.17
N VAL A 103 -19.98 10.83 -0.25
CA VAL A 103 -18.97 10.88 -1.33
C VAL A 103 -19.59 11.32 -2.65
N TYR A 104 -20.79 10.81 -2.97
CA TYR A 104 -21.53 11.22 -4.16
C TYR A 104 -21.85 12.72 -4.12
N SER A 105 -22.35 13.22 -2.99
CA SER A 105 -22.59 14.66 -2.78
C SER A 105 -21.33 15.50 -2.96
N VAL A 106 -20.18 15.03 -2.46
CA VAL A 106 -18.90 15.73 -2.66
C VAL A 106 -18.54 15.75 -4.15
N VAL A 107 -18.58 14.62 -4.84
CA VAL A 107 -18.19 14.55 -6.27
C VAL A 107 -19.13 15.33 -7.18
N ILE A 108 -20.43 15.35 -6.89
CA ILE A 108 -21.40 16.10 -7.73
C ILE A 108 -21.42 17.60 -7.42
N THR A 109 -20.98 18.00 -6.22
CA THR A 109 -20.86 19.41 -5.84
C THR A 109 -19.52 20.03 -6.25
N LEU A 110 -18.48 19.20 -6.41
CA LEU A 110 -17.18 19.58 -6.98
C LEU A 110 -17.27 19.80 -8.50
#